data_AF-A0A9C7TFJ7-F1
#
_entry.id   AF-A0A9C7TFJ7-F1
#
_cell.length_a   1.000
_cell.length_b   1.000
_cell.length_c   1.000
_cell.angle_alpha   90.00
_cell.angle_beta   90.00
_cell.angle_gamma   90.00
#
_symmetry.space_group_name_H-M   'P 1'
#
loop_
_entity.id
_entity.type
_entity.pdbx_description
1 polymer ?
#
loop_
_entity_poly.entity_id
_entity_poly.type
_entity_poly.pdbx_seq_one_letter_code
_entity_poly.pdbx_strand_id
1 'polypeptide(L)'
;AFDNVRRELVIVALARSDLPAREAYQEALERTAEWERLLLRPVDPLPSPGRRSFSPESNMSRKQFSEMVRRAREYIYAGDVIQVVLSQRFSGEVSVGGLDVYRRLRLVNPSPYMFHLDAGDTELAGASPEMLVRVEGSRVETRPIAGTRPRGRTEEEDRRLERELLGDEKERAEHLMLVDLGRNDIGRVSEFGSVHVPAFMEVERYSHVMHLVSSVRGKLREDSDAIEALKACFPAGTVSGAPKVRAMEIIDELEPERRGIYAGAVGYLDFSGNMDTCIAIRTVVIRDHIAQIQAGAGIVADSLPEREYEETLNKAKALIRAVEMAEESG
;
A
#
# COMPACT_ATOMS: atom_id res chain seq x y z
N ALA A 1 21.60 3.34 -4.36
CA ALA A 1 20.57 2.66 -5.15
C ALA A 1 21.10 1.30 -5.58
N PHE A 2 20.43 0.22 -5.18
CA PHE A 2 20.81 -1.15 -5.57
C PHE A 2 19.97 -1.59 -6.76
N ASP A 3 20.62 -1.89 -7.89
CA ASP A 3 20.00 -2.46 -9.07
C ASP A 3 20.09 -4.00 -8.98
N ASN A 4 18.97 -4.65 -8.65
CA ASN A 4 18.91 -6.10 -8.52
C ASN A 4 19.13 -6.84 -9.86
N VAL A 5 18.81 -6.20 -11.00
CA VAL A 5 18.94 -6.80 -12.34
C VAL A 5 20.40 -6.79 -12.76
N ARG A 6 21.07 -5.64 -12.61
CA ARG A 6 22.49 -5.49 -12.95
C ARG A 6 23.43 -6.00 -11.85
N ARG A 7 22.91 -6.21 -10.63
CA ARG A 7 23.69 -6.51 -9.41
C ARG A 7 24.73 -5.42 -9.12
N GLU A 8 24.33 -4.17 -9.32
CA GLU A 8 25.16 -3.00 -9.12
C GLU A 8 24.63 -2.16 -7.96
N LEU A 9 25.55 -1.51 -7.23
CA LEU A 9 25.22 -0.55 -6.20
C LEU A 9 25.80 0.81 -6.59
N VAL A 10 24.92 1.80 -6.76
CA VAL A 10 25.30 3.19 -7.02
C VAL A 10 25.18 3.99 -5.73
N ILE A 11 26.27 4.57 -5.26
CA ILE A 11 26.28 5.48 -4.11
C ILE A 11 26.13 6.91 -4.65
N VAL A 12 25.18 7.66 -4.10
CA VAL A 12 24.92 9.05 -4.49
C VAL A 12 24.92 9.89 -3.24
N ALA A 13 25.78 10.92 -3.20
CA ALA A 13 25.76 11.96 -2.18
C ALA A 13 25.35 13.27 -2.84
N LEU A 14 24.27 13.88 -2.34
CA LEU A 14 23.79 15.17 -2.84
C LEU A 14 24.64 16.28 -2.23
N ALA A 15 25.26 17.08 -3.09
CA ALA A 15 26.02 18.26 -2.69
C ALA A 15 25.06 19.32 -2.15
N ARG A 16 25.42 19.89 -1.00
CA ARG A 16 24.68 20.96 -0.34
C ARG A 16 24.76 22.26 -1.12
N SER A 17 23.62 22.87 -1.43
CA SER A 17 23.54 24.12 -2.18
C SER A 17 23.83 25.36 -1.35
N ASP A 18 23.85 25.24 -0.02
CA ASP A 18 24.11 26.33 0.93
C ASP A 18 25.60 26.51 1.26
N LEU A 19 26.49 25.73 0.65
CA LEU A 19 27.94 25.79 0.83
C LEU A 19 28.66 26.25 -0.45
N PRO A 20 29.88 26.82 -0.35
CA PRO A 20 30.73 27.06 -1.50
C PRO A 20 30.95 25.76 -2.31
N ALA A 21 30.91 25.85 -3.64
CA ALA A 21 30.90 24.68 -4.53
C ALA A 21 32.05 23.68 -4.25
N ARG A 22 33.25 24.18 -3.93
CA ARG A 22 34.40 23.34 -3.59
C ARG A 22 34.19 22.59 -2.27
N GLU A 23 33.64 23.23 -1.26
CA GLU A 23 33.36 22.62 0.05
C GLU A 23 32.24 21.58 -0.07
N ALA A 24 31.14 21.92 -0.74
CA ALA A 24 30.03 20.99 -0.99
C ALA A 24 30.47 19.74 -1.75
N TYR A 25 31.37 19.90 -2.74
CA TYR A 25 31.93 18.78 -3.49
C TYR A 25 32.83 17.89 -2.62
N GLN A 26 33.67 18.47 -1.76
CA GLN A 26 34.51 17.69 -0.84
C GLN A 26 33.65 16.93 0.18
N GLU A 27 32.62 17.56 0.76
CA GLU A 27 31.69 16.89 1.67
C GLU A 27 30.99 15.70 0.99
N ALA A 28 30.54 15.88 -0.26
CA ALA A 28 29.92 14.80 -1.03
C ALA A 28 30.90 13.63 -1.27
N LEU A 29 32.16 13.92 -1.62
CA LEU A 29 33.21 12.90 -1.77
C LEU A 29 33.47 12.15 -0.46
N GLU A 30 33.61 12.86 0.65
CA GLU A 30 33.85 12.26 1.97
C GLU A 30 32.69 11.33 2.37
N ARG A 31 31.44 11.75 2.15
CA ARG A 31 30.26 10.92 2.39
C ARG A 31 30.23 9.68 1.50
N THR A 32 30.57 9.80 0.22
CA THR A 32 30.65 8.61 -0.65
C THR A 32 31.72 7.62 -0.17
N ALA A 33 32.90 8.11 0.22
CA ALA A 33 33.98 7.27 0.74
C ALA A 33 33.63 6.64 2.10
N GLU A 34 32.85 7.32 2.95
CA GLU A 34 32.30 6.74 4.17
C GLU A 34 31.38 5.55 3.87
N TRP A 35 30.44 5.71 2.94
CA TRP A 35 29.54 4.64 2.52
C TRP A 35 30.31 3.46 1.91
N GLU A 36 31.30 3.71 1.05
CA GLU A 36 32.16 2.66 0.50
C GLU A 36 32.84 1.86 1.60
N ARG A 37 33.44 2.55 2.59
CA ARG A 37 34.07 1.88 3.74
C ARG A 37 33.08 1.08 4.57
N LEU A 38 31.86 1.58 4.76
CA LEU A 38 30.80 0.88 5.50
C LEU A 38 30.38 -0.40 4.79
N LEU A 39 30.19 -0.34 3.47
CA LEU A 39 29.74 -1.47 2.65
C LEU A 39 30.75 -2.62 2.57
N LEU A 40 32.04 -2.32 2.77
CA LEU A 40 33.11 -3.32 2.81
C LEU A 40 33.25 -4.01 4.18
N ARG A 41 32.56 -3.54 5.22
CA ARG A 41 32.60 -4.18 6.54
C ARG A 41 31.78 -5.47 6.52
N PRO A 42 32.24 -6.53 7.21
CA PRO A 42 31.39 -7.66 7.52
C PRO A 42 30.15 -7.18 8.28
N VAL A 43 29.00 -7.75 7.93
CA VAL A 43 27.75 -7.49 8.65
C VAL A 43 27.72 -8.42 9.86
N ASP A 44 27.57 -7.84 11.05
CA ASP A 44 27.38 -8.63 12.27
C ASP A 44 26.10 -9.47 12.15
N PRO A 45 26.10 -10.70 12.67
CA PRO A 45 24.88 -11.47 12.79
C PRO A 45 23.88 -10.68 13.63
N LEU A 46 22.64 -10.65 13.16
CA LEU A 46 21.59 -9.91 13.85
C LEU A 46 21.34 -10.54 15.23
N PRO A 47 21.07 -9.71 16.25
CA PRO A 47 20.79 -10.22 17.58
C PRO A 47 19.61 -11.18 17.52
N SER A 48 19.68 -12.26 18.29
CA SER A 48 18.55 -13.17 18.43
C SER A 48 17.44 -12.48 19.23
N PRO A 49 16.25 -12.28 18.67
CA PRO A 49 15.13 -11.72 19.40
C PRO A 49 14.72 -12.65 20.55
N GLY A 50 14.09 -12.07 21.57
CA GLY A 50 13.50 -12.84 22.66
C GLY A 50 12.26 -13.58 22.17
N ARG A 51 12.04 -14.82 22.64
CA ARG A 51 10.81 -15.55 22.31
C ARG A 51 9.61 -14.94 23.04
N ARG A 52 8.83 -14.10 22.36
CA ARG A 52 7.49 -13.71 22.78
C ARG A 52 6.44 -14.22 21.81
N SER A 53 5.30 -14.64 22.33
CA SER A 53 4.12 -14.88 21.51
C SER A 53 3.48 -13.53 21.19
N PHE A 54 3.25 -13.25 19.91
CA PHE A 54 2.49 -12.07 19.48
C PHE A 54 1.02 -12.45 19.29
N SER A 55 0.12 -11.91 20.11
CA SER A 55 -1.33 -12.11 19.99
C SER A 55 -2.00 -10.75 20.07
N PRO A 56 -2.20 -10.06 18.93
CA PRO A 56 -2.73 -8.71 18.95
C PRO A 56 -4.25 -8.72 19.17
N GLU A 57 -4.72 -7.71 19.90
CA GLU A 57 -6.14 -7.49 20.15
C GLU A 57 -6.71 -6.48 19.16
N SER A 58 -7.92 -6.74 18.68
CA SER A 58 -8.64 -5.77 17.85
C SER A 58 -9.21 -4.64 18.72
N ASN A 59 -9.22 -3.42 18.17
CA ASN A 59 -9.89 -2.26 18.77
C ASN A 59 -11.41 -2.37 18.82
N MET A 60 -11.99 -3.43 18.22
CA MET A 60 -13.42 -3.69 18.26
C MET A 60 -13.74 -5.18 18.23
N SER A 61 -14.92 -5.53 18.76
CA SER A 61 -15.45 -6.89 18.66
C SER A 61 -16.02 -7.20 17.28
N ARG A 62 -16.09 -8.49 16.94
CA ARG A 62 -16.82 -8.99 15.76
C ARG A 62 -18.22 -8.39 15.62
N LYS A 63 -18.96 -8.32 16.74
CA LYS A 63 -20.32 -7.77 16.75
C LYS A 63 -20.35 -6.29 16.34
N GLN A 64 -19.40 -5.49 16.81
CA GLN A 64 -19.29 -4.08 16.46
C GLN A 64 -18.95 -3.90 14.98
N PHE A 65 -17.95 -4.64 14.47
CA PHE A 65 -17.62 -4.58 13.04
C PHE A 65 -18.81 -5.00 12.16
N SER A 66 -19.47 -6.11 12.50
CA SER A 66 -20.65 -6.57 11.76
C SER A 66 -21.78 -5.54 11.77
N GLU A 67 -21.93 -4.76 12.84
CA GLU A 67 -22.90 -3.68 12.90
C GLU A 67 -22.52 -2.49 12.01
N MET A 68 -21.24 -2.11 11.98
CA MET A 68 -20.74 -1.10 11.04
C MET A 68 -21.02 -1.51 9.59
N VAL A 69 -20.85 -2.80 9.24
CA VAL A 69 -21.20 -3.31 7.91
C VAL A 69 -22.69 -3.18 7.60
N ARG A 70 -23.57 -3.46 8.56
CA ARG A 70 -25.03 -3.27 8.38
C ARG A 70 -25.37 -1.81 8.13
N ARG A 71 -24.82 -0.90 8.94
CA ARG A 71 -25.00 0.55 8.79
C ARG A 71 -24.46 1.08 7.45
N ALA A 72 -23.28 0.60 7.02
CA ALA A 72 -22.74 0.93 5.70
C ALA A 72 -23.68 0.47 4.57
N ARG A 73 -24.32 -0.70 4.70
CA ARG A 73 -25.32 -1.16 3.71
C ARG A 73 -26.58 -0.29 3.70
N GLU A 74 -27.00 0.25 4.84
CA GLU A 74 -28.11 1.22 4.87
C GLU A 74 -27.78 2.47 4.05
N TYR A 75 -26.56 3.01 4.18
CA TYR A 75 -26.09 4.13 3.34
C TYR A 75 -26.06 3.76 1.85
N ILE A 76 -25.65 2.54 1.51
CA ILE A 76 -25.65 2.06 0.13
C ILE A 76 -27.08 1.95 -0.42
N TYR A 77 -28.02 1.40 0.36
CA TYR A 77 -29.42 1.29 -0.06
C TYR A 77 -30.13 2.63 -0.16
N ALA A 78 -29.71 3.62 0.63
CA ALA A 78 -30.18 5.00 0.50
C ALA A 78 -29.61 5.71 -0.75
N GLY A 79 -28.58 5.15 -1.39
CA GLY A 79 -27.92 5.71 -2.57
C GLY A 79 -26.83 6.74 -2.26
N ASP A 80 -26.37 6.83 -1.01
CA ASP A 80 -25.31 7.77 -0.60
C ASP A 80 -23.96 7.38 -1.19
N VAL A 81 -23.67 6.07 -1.24
CA VAL A 81 -22.44 5.49 -1.79
C VAL A 81 -22.74 4.18 -2.50
N ILE A 82 -21.92 3.84 -3.48
CA ILE A 82 -21.89 2.52 -4.14
C ILE A 82 -21.07 1.55 -3.28
N GLN A 83 -19.97 2.05 -2.71
CA GLN A 83 -19.05 1.28 -1.87
C GLN A 83 -18.45 2.17 -0.79
N VAL A 84 -18.22 1.59 0.39
CA VAL A 84 -17.38 2.17 1.45
C VAL A 84 -16.46 1.10 2.01
N VAL A 85 -15.21 1.44 2.31
CA VAL A 85 -14.21 0.48 2.80
C VAL A 85 -14.01 0.73 4.29
N LEU A 86 -14.48 -0.20 5.12
CA LEU A 86 -14.35 -0.12 6.59
C LEU A 86 -13.18 -0.96 7.07
N SER A 87 -12.58 -0.56 8.20
CA SER A 87 -11.39 -1.21 8.75
C SER A 87 -11.42 -1.37 10.27
N GLN A 88 -10.57 -2.26 10.77
CA GLN A 88 -10.29 -2.45 12.19
C GLN A 88 -8.78 -2.56 12.42
N ARG A 89 -8.35 -2.23 13.64
CA ARG A 89 -6.94 -2.17 14.02
C ARG A 89 -6.63 -3.21 15.09
N PHE A 90 -5.61 -4.01 14.83
CA PHE A 90 -5.04 -5.00 15.72
C PHE A 90 -3.76 -4.43 16.35
N SER A 91 -3.65 -4.46 17.68
CA SER A 91 -2.48 -3.95 18.39
C SER A 91 -1.95 -4.99 19.38
N GLY A 92 -0.63 -5.08 19.50
CA GLY A 92 0.00 -5.95 20.49
C GLY A 92 1.41 -5.49 20.82
N GLU A 93 1.88 -5.86 22.02
CA GLU A 93 3.26 -5.59 22.45
C GLU A 93 4.26 -6.41 21.64
N VAL A 94 5.38 -5.79 21.29
CA VAL A 94 6.51 -6.39 20.57
C VAL A 94 7.83 -6.03 21.24
N SER A 95 8.82 -6.92 21.12
CA SER A 95 10.19 -6.67 21.55
C SER A 95 11.14 -6.35 20.38
N VAL A 96 10.68 -6.56 19.15
CA VAL A 96 11.45 -6.36 17.92
C VAL A 96 11.18 -5.00 17.27
N GLY A 97 12.14 -4.55 16.45
CA GLY A 97 12.02 -3.34 15.64
C GLY A 97 11.38 -3.59 14.27
N GLY A 98 11.10 -2.51 13.55
CA GLY A 98 10.49 -2.52 12.21
C GLY A 98 11.35 -3.23 11.18
N LEU A 99 12.68 -3.14 11.29
CA LEU A 99 13.58 -3.80 10.35
C LEU A 99 13.46 -5.34 10.40
N ASP A 100 13.31 -5.91 11.59
CA ASP A 100 13.13 -7.36 11.76
C ASP A 100 11.79 -7.83 11.18
N VAL A 101 10.72 -7.09 11.46
CA VAL A 101 9.40 -7.35 10.87
C VAL A 101 9.46 -7.23 9.35
N TYR A 102 10.10 -6.20 8.80
CA TYR A 102 10.28 -6.00 7.36
C TYR A 102 10.98 -7.19 6.69
N ARG A 103 12.05 -7.72 7.30
CA ARG A 103 12.77 -8.89 6.78
C ARG A 103 11.89 -10.13 6.70
N ARG A 104 11.06 -10.38 7.72
CA ARG A 104 10.11 -11.50 7.73
C ARG A 104 8.96 -11.27 6.74
N LEU A 105 8.47 -10.04 6.64
CA LEU A 105 7.42 -9.67 5.72
C LEU A 105 7.83 -9.91 4.25
N ARG A 106 9.09 -9.63 3.91
CA ARG A 106 9.67 -9.91 2.58
C ARG A 106 9.65 -11.40 2.20
N LEU A 107 9.69 -12.30 3.19
CA LEU A 107 9.59 -13.74 2.97
C LEU A 107 8.13 -14.21 2.87
N VAL A 108 7.27 -13.67 3.72
CA VAL A 108 5.87 -14.11 3.84
C VAL A 108 4.99 -13.55 2.72
N ASN A 109 5.19 -12.29 2.33
CA ASN A 109 4.32 -11.61 1.37
C ASN A 109 5.09 -10.59 0.51
N PRO A 110 6.00 -11.05 -0.38
CA PRO A 110 6.71 -10.15 -1.29
C PRO A 110 5.73 -9.40 -2.19
N SER A 111 5.85 -8.08 -2.25
CA SER A 111 4.96 -7.19 -3.00
C SER A 111 5.76 -6.18 -3.84
N PRO A 112 5.15 -5.52 -4.85
CA PRO A 112 5.84 -4.53 -5.68
C PRO A 112 6.43 -3.37 -4.88
N TYR A 113 5.77 -2.97 -3.79
CA TYR A 113 6.25 -1.92 -2.89
C TYR A 113 6.59 -2.51 -1.53
N MET A 114 7.88 -2.72 -1.31
CA MET A 114 8.44 -3.10 -0.01
C MET A 114 9.11 -1.88 0.60
N PHE A 115 8.79 -1.55 1.85
CA PHE A 115 9.43 -0.43 2.54
C PHE A 115 9.68 -0.71 4.02
N HIS A 116 10.80 -0.17 4.49
CA HIS A 116 11.10 0.05 5.89
C HIS A 116 11.40 1.53 6.08
N LEU A 117 10.70 2.19 7.00
CA LEU A 117 10.93 3.59 7.34
C LEU A 117 11.11 3.71 8.85
N ASP A 118 12.26 4.22 9.26
CA ASP A 118 12.54 4.59 10.64
C ASP A 118 12.44 6.11 10.77
N ALA A 119 11.38 6.57 11.45
CA ALA A 119 11.13 7.99 11.73
C ALA A 119 11.46 8.35 13.19
N GLY A 120 12.29 7.54 13.88
CA GLY A 120 12.66 7.74 15.27
C GLY A 120 11.66 7.09 16.23
N ASP A 121 10.58 7.81 16.58
CA ASP A 121 9.56 7.29 17.50
C ASP A 121 8.60 6.27 16.86
N THR A 122 8.65 6.16 15.54
CA THR A 122 7.74 5.37 14.73
C THR A 122 8.51 4.66 13.63
N GLU A 123 8.39 3.35 13.58
CA GLU A 123 8.94 2.51 12.51
C GLU A 123 7.82 1.90 11.68
N LEU A 124 8.02 1.82 10.36
CA LEU A 124 7.07 1.22 9.43
C LEU A 124 7.72 0.04 8.71
N ALA A 125 7.01 -1.08 8.65
CA ALA A 125 7.37 -2.22 7.83
C ALA A 125 6.19 -2.59 6.93
N GLY A 126 6.34 -2.38 5.62
CA GLY A 126 5.24 -2.54 4.67
C GLY A 126 5.57 -3.36 3.42
N ALA A 127 4.54 -4.00 2.90
CA ALA A 127 4.54 -4.78 1.66
C ALA A 127 3.25 -4.50 0.89
N SER A 128 3.16 -3.30 0.32
CA SER A 128 1.95 -2.85 -0.36
C SER A 128 1.84 -3.46 -1.76
N PRO A 129 0.69 -4.05 -2.12
CA PRO A 129 0.45 -4.59 -3.44
C PRO A 129 0.08 -3.50 -4.46
N GLU A 130 -0.25 -2.28 -4.01
CA GLU A 130 -1.01 -1.33 -4.83
C GLU A 130 -0.35 0.06 -4.87
N MET A 131 -0.14 0.53 -6.09
CA MET A 131 0.31 1.90 -6.38
C MET A 131 -0.81 2.88 -6.07
N LEU A 132 -0.50 3.98 -5.38
CA LEU A 132 -1.44 5.09 -5.27
C LEU A 132 -1.36 5.97 -6.52
N VAL A 133 -0.21 6.60 -6.74
CA VAL A 133 0.06 7.44 -7.90
C VAL A 133 1.57 7.53 -8.16
N ARG A 134 1.92 7.58 -9.44
CA ARG A 134 3.28 7.78 -9.93
C ARG A 134 3.33 8.97 -10.89
N VAL A 135 4.38 9.76 -10.79
CA VAL A 135 4.72 10.85 -11.72
C VAL A 135 6.14 10.62 -12.24
N GLU A 136 6.27 10.52 -13.56
CA GLU A 136 7.55 10.44 -14.27
C GLU A 136 7.58 11.52 -15.36
N GLY A 137 8.39 12.56 -15.17
CA GLY A 137 8.34 13.79 -15.98
C GLY A 137 6.94 14.39 -15.95
N SER A 138 6.31 14.56 -17.11
CA SER A 138 4.92 15.04 -17.21
C SER A 138 3.87 13.92 -17.18
N ARG A 139 4.25 12.64 -17.06
CA ARG A 139 3.29 11.52 -17.07
C ARG A 139 2.83 11.23 -15.66
N VAL A 140 1.52 11.27 -15.43
CA VAL A 140 0.89 10.81 -14.18
C VAL A 140 0.16 9.49 -14.43
N GLU A 141 0.27 8.56 -13.49
CA GLU A 141 -0.30 7.22 -13.59
C GLU A 141 -0.82 6.72 -12.26
N THR A 142 -1.95 6.00 -12.30
CA THR A 142 -2.40 5.13 -11.20
C THR A 142 -2.74 3.75 -11.78
N ARG A 143 -2.63 2.71 -10.95
CA ARG A 143 -2.90 1.33 -11.36
C ARG A 143 -3.94 0.68 -10.43
N PRO A 144 -5.25 0.89 -10.68
CA PRO A 144 -6.29 0.24 -9.89
C PRO A 144 -6.19 -1.29 -10.00
N ILE A 145 -6.40 -1.96 -8.87
CA ILE A 145 -6.38 -3.42 -8.75
C ILE A 145 -7.69 -3.84 -8.09
N ALA A 146 -8.40 -4.79 -8.70
CA ALA A 146 -9.56 -5.45 -8.12
C ALA A 146 -9.68 -6.87 -8.62
N GLY A 147 -10.57 -7.65 -8.00
CA GLY A 147 -10.72 -9.06 -8.32
C GLY A 147 -9.50 -9.87 -7.90
N THR A 148 -9.74 -10.96 -7.18
CA THR A 148 -8.65 -11.84 -6.74
C THR A 148 -9.03 -13.29 -6.98
N ARG A 149 -8.10 -14.04 -7.57
CA ARG A 149 -8.14 -15.50 -7.55
C ARG A 149 -6.79 -16.06 -7.09
N PRO A 150 -6.75 -17.19 -6.38
CA PRO A 150 -5.49 -17.87 -6.10
C PRO A 150 -4.84 -18.33 -7.41
N ARG A 151 -3.52 -18.56 -7.39
CA ARG A 151 -2.84 -19.24 -8.50
C ARG A 151 -3.27 -20.71 -8.57
N GLY A 152 -3.46 -21.21 -9.79
CA GLY A 152 -3.74 -22.63 -10.02
C GLY A 152 -2.54 -23.51 -9.66
N ARG A 153 -2.80 -24.74 -9.21
CA ARG A 153 -1.75 -25.74 -8.96
C ARG A 153 -1.18 -26.30 -10.27
N THR A 154 -1.94 -26.20 -11.35
CA THR A 154 -1.54 -26.56 -12.71
C THR A 154 -1.81 -25.41 -13.67
N GLU A 155 -1.16 -25.40 -14.82
CA GLU A 155 -1.39 -24.37 -15.85
C GLU A 155 -2.85 -24.36 -16.37
N GLU A 156 -3.46 -25.54 -16.50
CA GLU A 156 -4.87 -25.67 -16.89
C GLU A 156 -5.80 -25.07 -15.84
N GLU A 157 -5.54 -25.31 -14.56
CA GLU A 157 -6.28 -24.72 -13.46
C GLU A 157 -6.08 -23.21 -13.40
N ASP A 158 -4.85 -22.72 -13.59
CA ASP A 158 -4.53 -21.28 -13.58
C ASP A 158 -5.27 -20.54 -14.70
N ARG A 159 -5.28 -21.10 -15.92
CA ARG A 159 -6.04 -20.54 -17.05
C ARG A 159 -7.55 -20.62 -16.84
N ARG A 160 -8.05 -21.61 -16.10
CA ARG A 160 -9.47 -21.70 -15.74
C ARG A 160 -9.85 -20.60 -14.75
N LEU A 161 -9.04 -20.39 -13.70
CA LEU A 161 -9.24 -19.33 -12.72
C LEU A 161 -9.15 -17.93 -13.34
N GLU A 162 -8.24 -17.74 -14.29
CA GLU A 162 -8.16 -16.51 -15.10
C GLU A 162 -9.45 -16.25 -15.89
N ARG A 163 -9.96 -17.27 -16.60
CA ARG A 163 -11.24 -17.14 -17.33
C ARG A 163 -12.42 -16.91 -16.41
N GLU A 164 -12.42 -17.51 -15.22
CA GLU A 164 -13.43 -17.27 -14.20
C GLU A 164 -13.40 -15.81 -13.73
N LEU A 165 -12.21 -15.30 -13.40
CA LEU A 165 -12.03 -13.90 -12.97
C LEU A 165 -12.44 -12.90 -14.06
N LEU A 166 -12.04 -13.15 -15.32
CA LEU A 166 -12.45 -12.33 -16.47
C LEU A 166 -13.95 -12.48 -16.83
N GLY A 167 -14.58 -13.57 -16.40
CA GLY A 167 -16.00 -13.83 -16.62
C GLY A 167 -16.90 -13.33 -15.49
N ASP A 168 -16.33 -12.96 -14.35
CA ASP A 168 -17.06 -12.53 -13.16
C ASP A 168 -17.60 -11.10 -13.35
N GLU A 169 -18.90 -10.98 -13.60
CA GLU A 169 -19.57 -9.70 -13.85
C GLU A 169 -19.49 -8.76 -12.63
N LYS A 170 -19.46 -9.31 -11.42
CA LYS A 170 -19.37 -8.51 -10.18
C LYS A 170 -17.99 -7.87 -10.07
N GLU A 171 -16.94 -8.68 -10.18
CA GLU A 171 -15.54 -8.21 -10.07
C GLU A 171 -15.22 -7.20 -11.18
N ARG A 172 -15.75 -7.40 -12.39
CA ARG A 172 -15.60 -6.45 -13.50
C ARG A 172 -16.31 -5.13 -13.24
N ALA A 173 -17.52 -5.16 -12.67
CA ALA A 173 -18.26 -3.95 -12.35
C ALA A 173 -17.53 -3.13 -11.27
N GLU A 174 -17.04 -3.80 -10.22
CA GLU A 174 -16.23 -3.16 -9.17
C GLU A 174 -14.93 -2.57 -9.75
N HIS A 175 -14.23 -3.34 -10.59
CA HIS A 175 -13.00 -2.88 -11.23
C HIS A 175 -13.24 -1.67 -12.15
N LEU A 176 -14.32 -1.68 -12.94
CA LEU A 176 -14.69 -0.54 -13.80
C LEU A 176 -14.92 0.73 -13.00
N MET A 177 -15.64 0.62 -11.87
CA MET A 177 -15.87 1.75 -10.96
C MET A 177 -14.55 2.35 -10.46
N LEU A 178 -13.58 1.51 -10.09
CA LEU A 178 -12.26 1.97 -9.64
C LEU A 178 -11.44 2.61 -10.76
N VAL A 179 -11.54 2.08 -11.99
CA VAL A 179 -10.94 2.69 -13.17
C VAL A 179 -11.54 4.07 -13.43
N ASP A 180 -12.86 4.23 -13.34
CA ASP A 180 -13.51 5.52 -13.53
C ASP A 180 -13.17 6.52 -12.42
N LEU A 181 -13.03 6.07 -11.17
CA LEU A 181 -12.52 6.91 -10.10
C LEU A 181 -11.08 7.37 -10.39
N GLY A 182 -10.20 6.45 -10.83
CA GLY A 182 -8.85 6.78 -11.25
C GLY A 182 -8.82 7.78 -12.40
N ARG A 183 -9.71 7.65 -13.38
CA ARG A 183 -9.85 8.62 -14.50
C ARG A 183 -10.27 9.99 -14.01
N ASN A 184 -11.22 10.07 -13.08
CA ASN A 184 -11.66 11.32 -12.48
C ASN A 184 -10.53 11.98 -11.68
N ASP A 185 -9.80 11.20 -10.88
CA ASP A 185 -8.69 11.69 -10.06
C ASP A 185 -7.54 12.22 -10.93
N ILE A 186 -7.09 11.44 -11.91
CA ILE A 186 -6.04 11.83 -12.85
C ILE A 186 -6.47 13.01 -13.72
N GLY A 187 -7.74 13.03 -14.14
CA GLY A 187 -8.32 14.14 -14.92
C GLY A 187 -8.28 15.49 -14.20
N ARG A 188 -8.34 15.50 -12.87
CA ARG A 188 -8.23 16.73 -12.09
C ARG A 188 -6.90 17.44 -12.25
N VAL A 189 -5.81 16.76 -12.64
CA VAL A 189 -4.45 17.34 -12.78
C VAL A 189 -3.86 17.20 -14.19
N SER A 190 -4.62 16.61 -15.11
CA SER A 190 -4.14 16.31 -16.46
C SER A 190 -4.62 17.32 -17.52
N GLU A 191 -3.85 17.46 -18.60
CA GLU A 191 -4.22 18.18 -19.81
C GLU A 191 -5.50 17.62 -20.41
N PHE A 192 -6.36 18.50 -20.94
CA PHE A 192 -7.61 18.09 -21.55
C PHE A 192 -7.36 17.09 -22.68
N GLY A 193 -8.11 15.97 -22.67
CA GLY A 193 -8.00 14.91 -23.67
C GLY A 193 -6.78 13.99 -23.51
N SER A 194 -5.88 14.21 -22.53
CA SER A 194 -4.70 13.36 -22.33
C SER A 194 -4.97 12.09 -21.51
N VAL A 195 -6.07 12.05 -20.76
CA VAL A 195 -6.41 10.92 -19.89
C VAL A 195 -6.88 9.73 -20.71
N HIS A 196 -6.21 8.60 -20.57
CA HIS A 196 -6.52 7.36 -21.28
C HIS A 196 -6.19 6.13 -20.41
N VAL A 197 -6.70 4.97 -20.82
CA VAL A 197 -6.57 3.70 -20.11
C VAL A 197 -5.82 2.71 -21.01
N PRO A 198 -4.47 2.73 -21.04
CA PRO A 198 -3.69 1.93 -21.98
C PRO A 198 -3.75 0.42 -21.72
N ALA A 199 -4.07 0.01 -20.49
CA ALA A 199 -4.31 -1.38 -20.12
C ALA A 199 -5.62 -1.43 -19.34
N PHE A 200 -6.57 -2.26 -19.78
CA PHE A 200 -7.92 -2.33 -19.21
C PHE A 200 -8.31 -3.79 -18.93
N MET A 201 -8.65 -4.07 -17.67
CA MET A 201 -9.03 -5.40 -17.16
C MET A 201 -8.08 -6.53 -17.58
N GLU A 202 -6.77 -6.29 -17.52
CA GLU A 202 -5.76 -7.31 -17.79
C GLU A 202 -5.50 -8.15 -16.53
N VAL A 203 -5.22 -9.44 -16.70
CA VAL A 203 -4.89 -10.32 -15.57
C VAL A 203 -3.40 -10.30 -15.29
N GLU A 204 -3.02 -9.73 -14.15
CA GLU A 204 -1.63 -9.73 -13.67
C GLU A 204 -1.44 -10.85 -12.64
N ARG A 205 -0.37 -11.65 -12.83
CA ARG A 205 -0.08 -12.82 -12.00
C ARG A 205 1.04 -12.52 -11.01
N TYR A 206 0.75 -12.77 -9.74
CA TYR A 206 1.70 -12.71 -8.64
C TYR A 206 2.04 -14.13 -8.16
N SER A 207 2.90 -14.24 -7.14
CA SER A 207 3.37 -15.53 -6.63
C SER A 207 2.25 -16.44 -6.14
N HIS A 208 1.22 -15.88 -5.49
CA HIS A 208 0.14 -16.65 -4.85
C HIS A 208 -1.26 -16.31 -5.35
N VAL A 209 -1.42 -15.17 -6.03
CA VAL A 209 -2.71 -14.67 -6.52
C VAL A 209 -2.59 -14.09 -7.93
N MET A 210 -3.73 -13.86 -8.58
CA MET A 210 -3.86 -13.05 -9.79
C MET A 210 -4.96 -12.00 -9.59
N HIS A 211 -4.83 -10.86 -10.26
CA HIS A 211 -5.74 -9.73 -10.15
C HIS A 211 -6.16 -9.17 -11.51
N LEU A 212 -7.34 -8.53 -11.57
CA LEU A 212 -7.66 -7.60 -12.64
C LEU A 212 -6.92 -6.29 -12.37
N VAL A 213 -6.16 -5.84 -13.36
CA VAL A 213 -5.36 -4.63 -13.28
C VAL A 213 -5.70 -3.72 -14.45
N SER A 214 -5.70 -2.43 -14.20
CA SER A 214 -5.75 -1.43 -15.25
C SER A 214 -4.74 -0.34 -14.99
N SER A 215 -4.35 0.37 -16.04
CA SER A 215 -3.50 1.55 -15.95
C SER A 215 -4.33 2.73 -16.41
N VAL A 216 -4.38 3.79 -15.59
CA VAL A 216 -4.97 5.07 -15.96
C VAL A 216 -3.84 6.08 -16.03
N ARG A 217 -3.66 6.71 -17.19
CA ARG A 217 -2.57 7.65 -17.43
C ARG A 217 -3.10 8.98 -17.92
N GLY A 218 -2.39 10.04 -17.57
CA GLY A 218 -2.59 11.38 -18.10
C GLY A 218 -1.27 12.11 -18.28
N LYS A 219 -1.33 13.27 -18.94
CA LYS A 219 -0.22 14.21 -19.00
C LYS A 219 -0.53 15.35 -18.03
N LEU A 220 0.32 15.59 -17.03
CA LEU A 220 0.16 16.72 -16.11
C LEU A 220 0.06 18.03 -16.87
N ARG A 221 -0.83 18.91 -16.41
CA ARG A 221 -0.90 20.29 -16.90
C ARG A 221 0.32 21.07 -16.46
N GLU A 222 0.64 22.14 -17.19
CA GLU A 222 1.79 23.01 -16.90
C GLU A 222 1.73 23.64 -15.49
N ASP A 223 0.54 23.80 -14.93
CA ASP A 223 0.29 24.36 -13.60
C ASP A 223 0.21 23.32 -12.48
N SER A 224 0.45 22.04 -12.80
CA SER A 224 0.33 20.91 -11.87
C SER A 224 1.66 20.17 -11.71
N ASP A 225 1.98 19.78 -10.49
CA ASP A 225 3.19 19.03 -10.16
C ASP A 225 2.84 17.66 -9.52
N ALA A 226 3.87 16.95 -9.07
CA ALA A 226 3.69 15.66 -8.41
C ALA A 226 2.91 15.73 -7.09
N ILE A 227 2.99 16.84 -6.36
CA ILE A 227 2.25 17.03 -5.12
C ILE A 227 0.77 17.26 -5.41
N GLU A 228 0.44 18.04 -6.45
CA GLU A 228 -0.94 18.17 -6.91
C GLU A 228 -1.51 16.85 -7.41
N ALA A 229 -0.70 16.03 -8.11
CA ALA A 229 -1.10 14.67 -8.48
C ALA A 229 -1.40 13.79 -7.26
N LEU A 230 -0.55 13.83 -6.22
CA LEU A 230 -0.79 13.13 -4.97
C LEU A 230 -2.10 13.57 -4.31
N LYS A 231 -2.31 14.88 -4.14
CA LYS A 231 -3.55 15.43 -3.55
C LYS A 231 -4.79 15.01 -4.32
N ALA A 232 -4.71 15.01 -5.65
CA ALA A 232 -5.83 14.62 -6.50
C ALA A 232 -6.17 13.13 -6.38
N CYS A 233 -5.18 12.25 -6.27
CA CYS A 233 -5.42 10.81 -6.15
C CYS A 233 -5.71 10.36 -4.70
N PHE A 234 -5.30 11.14 -3.70
CA PHE A 234 -5.38 10.75 -2.29
C PHE A 234 -6.78 10.95 -1.66
N PRO A 235 -7.23 10.06 -0.77
CA PRO A 235 -6.78 8.67 -0.64
C PRO A 235 -7.30 7.82 -1.80
N ALA A 236 -6.74 6.61 -1.98
CA ALA A 236 -7.20 5.69 -3.01
C ALA A 236 -8.66 5.23 -2.79
N GLY A 237 -9.39 5.00 -3.87
CA GLY A 237 -10.76 4.46 -3.83
C GLY A 237 -10.88 3.08 -3.20
N THR A 238 -9.88 2.23 -3.45
CA THR A 238 -9.80 0.85 -2.94
C THR A 238 -9.71 0.75 -1.41
N VAL A 239 -9.42 1.87 -0.74
CA VAL A 239 -9.37 1.97 0.72
C VAL A 239 -10.33 3.02 1.29
N SER A 240 -11.12 3.70 0.45
CA SER A 240 -12.10 4.69 0.90
C SER A 240 -13.51 4.30 0.44
N GLY A 241 -13.79 4.42 -0.86
CA GLY A 241 -15.06 4.06 -1.46
C GLY A 241 -15.44 4.98 -2.62
N ALA A 242 -16.69 4.87 -3.07
CA ALA A 242 -17.22 5.64 -4.19
C ALA A 242 -18.68 6.04 -3.93
N PRO A 243 -19.06 7.33 -4.05
CA PRO A 243 -18.20 8.50 -4.25
C PRO A 243 -17.22 8.76 -3.08
N LYS A 244 -15.98 9.14 -3.39
CA LYS A 244 -14.86 9.19 -2.43
C LYS A 244 -15.14 10.03 -1.18
N VAL A 245 -15.61 11.26 -1.37
CA VAL A 245 -15.85 12.20 -0.24
C VAL A 245 -16.90 11.66 0.71
N ARG A 246 -18.05 11.21 0.17
CA ARG A 246 -19.13 10.66 1.00
C ARG A 246 -18.73 9.38 1.71
N ALA A 247 -17.96 8.51 1.05
CA ALA A 247 -17.41 7.31 1.68
C ALA A 247 -16.49 7.64 2.87
N MET A 248 -15.66 8.69 2.75
CA MET A 248 -14.79 9.14 3.85
C MET A 248 -15.58 9.70 5.04
N GLU A 249 -16.69 10.42 4.80
CA GLU A 249 -17.58 10.88 5.87
C GLU A 249 -18.20 9.71 6.64
N ILE A 250 -18.64 8.68 5.92
CA ILE A 250 -19.18 7.45 6.52
C ILE A 250 -18.10 6.71 7.32
N ILE A 251 -16.86 6.65 6.81
CA ILE A 251 -15.72 6.06 7.52
C ILE A 251 -15.47 6.81 8.84
N ASP A 252 -15.42 8.14 8.82
CA ASP A 252 -15.21 8.97 10.01
C ASP A 252 -16.34 8.80 11.05
N GLU A 253 -17.57 8.60 10.58
CA GLU A 253 -18.72 8.34 11.47
C GLU A 253 -18.69 6.93 12.09
N LEU A 254 -18.31 5.90 11.32
CA LEU A 254 -18.44 4.51 11.72
C LEU A 254 -17.20 3.93 12.40
N GLU A 255 -15.99 4.34 12.01
CA GLU A 255 -14.75 3.85 12.63
C GLU A 255 -14.50 4.53 13.98
N PRO A 256 -14.08 3.79 15.02
CA PRO A 256 -13.93 4.36 16.36
C PRO A 256 -12.69 5.26 16.52
N GLU A 257 -11.74 5.19 15.57
CA GLU A 257 -10.42 5.81 15.68
C GLU A 257 -9.94 6.30 14.32
N ARG A 258 -9.09 7.33 14.33
CA ARG A 258 -8.43 7.82 13.11
C ARG A 258 -7.47 6.76 12.56
N ARG A 259 -7.45 6.61 11.24
CA ARG A 259 -6.59 5.63 10.52
C ARG A 259 -5.08 5.88 10.62
N GLY A 260 -4.67 7.14 10.86
CA GLY A 260 -3.26 7.49 10.91
C GLY A 260 -2.56 7.15 9.59
N ILE A 261 -1.61 6.21 9.64
CA ILE A 261 -0.81 5.80 8.48
C ILE A 261 -1.62 4.88 7.54
N TYR A 262 -2.56 4.09 8.08
CA TYR A 262 -3.36 3.18 7.26
C TYR A 262 -4.15 3.92 6.18
N ALA A 263 -4.18 3.36 4.97
CA ALA A 263 -4.78 3.97 3.78
C ALA A 263 -4.10 5.28 3.32
N GLY A 264 -2.97 5.65 3.94
CA GLY A 264 -2.10 6.75 3.55
C GLY A 264 -1.26 6.45 2.31
N ALA A 265 -0.18 7.21 2.13
CA ALA A 265 0.75 7.06 1.02
C ALA A 265 2.18 6.90 1.56
N VAL A 266 2.93 5.95 1.00
CA VAL A 266 4.36 5.76 1.28
C VAL A 266 5.12 5.71 -0.04
N GLY A 267 6.20 6.48 -0.14
CA GLY A 267 6.96 6.60 -1.37
C GLY A 267 8.03 7.68 -1.30
N TYR A 268 8.44 8.19 -2.45
CA TYR A 268 9.41 9.29 -2.55
C TYR A 268 8.93 10.36 -3.53
N LEU A 269 9.47 11.57 -3.34
CA LEU A 269 9.50 12.66 -4.32
C LEU A 269 10.98 12.99 -4.54
N ASP A 270 11.43 13.00 -5.80
CA ASP A 270 12.81 13.34 -6.15
C ASP A 270 12.97 14.82 -6.51
N PHE A 271 14.23 15.27 -6.60
CA PHE A 271 14.56 16.66 -6.94
C PHE A 271 14.28 17.04 -8.41
N SER A 272 13.96 16.06 -9.26
CA SER A 272 13.57 16.29 -10.66
C SER A 272 12.06 16.39 -10.84
N GLY A 273 11.29 16.28 -9.75
CA GLY A 273 9.83 16.33 -9.76
C GLY A 273 9.15 14.98 -10.02
N ASN A 274 9.89 13.88 -10.06
CA ASN A 274 9.28 12.54 -10.15
C ASN A 274 8.83 12.07 -8.77
N MET A 275 7.78 11.26 -8.75
CA MET A 275 7.22 10.71 -7.52
C MET A 275 6.74 9.29 -7.77
N ASP A 276 6.93 8.41 -6.80
CA ASP A 276 6.33 7.08 -6.83
C ASP A 276 5.81 6.73 -5.44
N THR A 277 4.52 6.47 -5.33
CA THR A 277 3.85 6.20 -4.05
C THR A 277 2.96 4.96 -4.15
N CYS A 278 2.96 4.20 -3.06
CA CYS A 278 2.03 3.11 -2.82
C CYS A 278 1.04 3.47 -1.72
N ILE A 279 -0.09 2.76 -1.70
CA ILE A 279 -1.05 2.89 -0.62
C ILE A 279 -0.46 2.22 0.63
N ALA A 280 -0.55 2.87 1.79
CA ALA A 280 -0.10 2.36 3.08
C ALA A 280 -1.06 1.31 3.64
N ILE A 281 -1.18 0.19 2.93
CA ILE A 281 -1.84 -1.05 3.34
C ILE A 281 -0.80 -2.14 3.49
N ARG A 282 -1.17 -3.26 4.11
CA ARG A 282 -0.22 -4.36 4.40
C ARG A 282 1.03 -3.84 5.12
N THR A 283 0.81 -2.98 6.10
CA THR A 283 1.85 -2.23 6.83
C THR A 283 1.71 -2.50 8.32
N VAL A 284 2.84 -2.75 8.99
CA VAL A 284 2.98 -2.78 10.45
C VAL A 284 3.57 -1.44 10.88
N VAL A 285 2.91 -0.78 11.81
CA VAL A 285 3.41 0.45 12.46
C VAL A 285 3.88 0.08 13.85
N ILE A 286 5.12 0.38 14.20
CA ILE A 286 5.68 0.13 15.52
C ILE A 286 5.97 1.47 16.19
N ARG A 287 5.38 1.68 17.37
CA ARG A 287 5.60 2.85 18.21
C ARG A 287 5.51 2.42 19.67
N ASP A 288 6.45 2.88 20.50
CA ASP A 288 6.48 2.58 21.94
C ASP A 288 6.34 1.08 22.27
N HIS A 289 7.04 0.22 21.52
CA HIS A 289 6.96 -1.25 21.64
C HIS A 289 5.57 -1.85 21.37
N ILE A 290 4.68 -1.11 20.70
CA ILE A 290 3.37 -1.60 20.23
C ILE A 290 3.39 -1.70 18.71
N ALA A 291 3.15 -2.91 18.20
CA ALA A 291 2.88 -3.12 16.78
C ALA A 291 1.40 -2.96 16.50
N GLN A 292 1.07 -2.10 15.52
CA GLN A 292 -0.28 -1.85 15.03
C GLN A 292 -0.40 -2.34 13.59
N ILE A 293 -1.45 -3.12 13.34
CA ILE A 293 -1.80 -3.69 12.04
C ILE A 293 -3.25 -3.29 11.76
N GLN A 294 -3.51 -2.63 10.64
CA GLN A 294 -4.87 -2.24 10.26
C GLN A 294 -5.25 -2.90 8.93
N ALA A 295 -6.47 -3.44 8.87
CA ALA A 295 -7.00 -4.14 7.72
C ALA A 295 -8.48 -3.82 7.53
N GLY A 296 -8.92 -3.77 6.28
CA GLY A 296 -10.29 -3.39 5.93
C GLY A 296 -10.88 -4.20 4.80
N ALA A 297 -12.20 -4.06 4.64
CA ALA A 297 -13.04 -4.77 3.68
C ALA A 297 -13.94 -3.77 2.94
N GLY A 298 -14.10 -3.98 1.63
CA GLY A 298 -14.96 -3.16 0.79
C GLY A 298 -16.41 -3.58 0.94
N ILE A 299 -17.25 -2.68 1.44
CA ILE A 299 -18.66 -2.96 1.70
C ILE A 299 -19.47 -2.52 0.49
N VAL A 300 -20.23 -3.48 -0.05
CA VAL A 300 -21.16 -3.31 -1.16
C VAL A 300 -22.56 -3.79 -0.74
N ALA A 301 -23.57 -3.57 -1.60
CA ALA A 301 -24.97 -3.85 -1.26
C ALA A 301 -25.22 -5.31 -0.83
N ASP A 302 -24.50 -6.28 -1.40
CA ASP A 302 -24.62 -7.71 -1.13
C ASP A 302 -23.61 -8.24 -0.09
N SER A 303 -22.81 -7.36 0.54
CA SER A 303 -21.86 -7.74 1.57
C SER A 303 -22.54 -8.45 2.75
N LEU A 304 -21.89 -9.52 3.22
CA LEU A 304 -22.32 -10.28 4.38
C LEU A 304 -21.44 -9.90 5.58
N PRO A 305 -21.98 -9.29 6.65
CA PRO A 305 -21.19 -8.75 7.76
C PRO A 305 -20.10 -9.68 8.29
N GLU A 306 -20.43 -10.97 8.41
CA GLU A 306 -19.52 -11.97 8.93
C GLU A 306 -18.37 -12.32 7.97
N ARG A 307 -18.61 -12.28 6.65
CA ARG A 307 -17.57 -12.49 5.65
C ARG A 307 -16.61 -11.31 5.58
N GLU A 308 -17.14 -10.08 5.67
CA GLU A 308 -16.31 -8.88 5.64
C GLU A 308 -15.38 -8.81 6.87
N TYR A 309 -15.91 -9.18 8.05
CA TYR A 309 -15.08 -9.34 9.24
C TYR A 309 -13.97 -10.38 9.03
N GLU A 310 -14.31 -11.58 8.52
CA GLU A 310 -13.32 -12.62 8.22
C GLU A 310 -12.28 -12.18 7.19
N GLU A 311 -12.67 -11.37 6.19
CA GLU A 311 -11.76 -10.81 5.21
C GLU A 311 -10.71 -9.90 5.86
N THR A 312 -11.10 -9.03 6.79
CA THR A 312 -10.13 -8.18 7.50
C THR A 312 -9.12 -8.99 8.31
N LEU A 313 -9.54 -10.11 8.92
CA LEU A 313 -8.64 -11.04 9.61
C LEU A 313 -7.67 -11.71 8.63
N ASN A 314 -8.19 -12.18 7.48
CA ASN A 314 -7.36 -12.78 6.43
C ASN A 314 -6.34 -11.79 5.87
N LYS A 315 -6.71 -10.51 5.73
CA LYS A 315 -5.81 -9.43 5.32
C LYS A 315 -4.77 -9.08 6.40
N ALA A 316 -5.09 -9.20 7.68
CA ALA A 316 -4.12 -9.00 8.76
C ALA A 316 -3.17 -10.20 8.97
N LYS A 317 -3.63 -11.43 8.68
CA LYS A 317 -2.94 -12.69 9.01
C LYS A 317 -1.48 -12.75 8.56
N ALA A 318 -1.18 -12.33 7.33
CA ALA A 318 0.20 -12.35 6.81
C ALA A 318 1.14 -11.41 7.59
N LEU A 319 0.63 -10.25 8.03
CA LEU A 319 1.39 -9.29 8.83
C LEU A 319 1.59 -9.81 10.26
N ILE A 320 0.54 -10.35 10.87
CA ILE A 320 0.61 -10.96 12.20
C ILE A 320 1.67 -12.08 12.19
N ARG A 321 1.64 -12.95 11.17
CA ARG A 321 2.65 -14.01 11.03
C ARG A 321 4.06 -13.46 10.85
N ALA A 322 4.24 -12.35 10.12
CA ALA A 322 5.55 -11.73 9.97
C ALA A 322 6.09 -11.19 11.31
N VAL A 323 5.22 -10.60 12.15
CA VAL A 323 5.58 -10.16 13.50
C VAL A 323 5.89 -11.34 14.40
N GLU A 324 5.05 -12.39 14.42
CA GLU A 324 5.33 -13.63 15.16
C GLU A 324 6.68 -14.23 14.78
N MET A 325 6.98 -14.34 13.47
CA MET A 325 8.26 -14.86 13.00
C MET A 325 9.44 -13.98 13.41
N ALA A 326 9.22 -12.67 13.53
CA ALA A 326 10.25 -11.73 13.99
C ALA A 326 10.51 -11.93 15.48
N GLU A 327 9.50 -12.21 16.30
CA GLU A 327 9.65 -12.56 17.72
C GLU A 327 10.21 -13.99 17.94
N GLU A 328 9.89 -14.94 17.05
CA GLU A 328 10.28 -16.36 17.20
C GLU A 328 11.76 -16.65 16.86
N SER A 329 12.34 -15.87 15.94
CA SER A 329 13.52 -16.30 15.18
C SER A 329 14.75 -15.42 15.41
N GLY A 330 15.70 -15.97 16.18
CA GLY A 330 17.15 -15.76 15.98
C GLY A 330 17.66 -16.56 14.79
#